data_AF-A0A924DTB9-F1
#
_entry.id   AF-A0A924DTB9-F1
#
_cell.length_a   1.000
_cell.length_b   1.000
_cell.length_c   1.000
_cell.angle_alpha   90.00
_cell.angle_beta   90.00
_cell.angle_gamma   90.00
#
_symmetry.space_group_name_H-M   'P 1'
#
loop_
_entity.id
_entity.type
_entity.pdbx_description
1 polymer ?
#
loop_
_entity_poly.entity_id
_entity_poly.type
_entity_poly.pdbx_seq_one_letter_code
_entity_poly.pdbx_strand_id
1 'polypeptide(L)' 'MQQSPSRVGGREPSRAGIPEYWIVNLVDAKVEVYREPVETSEGWLYRLVEPQGPGDQISPLSVPAATVAVSDLLP' A
#
# COMPACT_ATOMS: atom_id res chain seq x y z
N MET A 1 -11.29 22.66 -7.83
CA MET A 1 -10.22 21.66 -7.83
C MET A 1 -9.68 21.53 -6.41
N GLN A 2 -10.26 20.63 -5.62
CA GLN A 2 -9.76 20.30 -4.27
C GLN A 2 -9.57 18.79 -4.25
N GLN A 3 -8.31 18.34 -4.28
CA GLN A 3 -8.00 16.95 -3.97
C GLN A 3 -7.62 16.90 -2.49
N SER A 4 -8.59 16.53 -1.67
CA SER A 4 -8.40 16.24 -0.25
C SER A 4 -7.66 14.91 -0.12
N PRO A 5 -6.52 14.81 0.58
CA PRO A 5 -5.99 13.52 0.97
C PRO A 5 -6.92 12.92 2.03
N SER A 6 -7.49 11.75 1.73
CA SER A 6 -8.37 10.99 2.61
C SER A 6 -7.70 10.74 3.96
N ARG A 7 -8.14 11.46 5.00
CA ARG A 7 -7.64 11.36 6.38
C ARG A 7 -8.28 10.16 7.07
N VAL A 8 -7.64 8.99 6.99
CA VAL A 8 -7.86 7.92 7.98
C VAL A 8 -6.94 8.21 9.16
N GLY A 9 -7.49 8.94 10.14
CA GLY A 9 -6.87 9.17 11.45
C GLY A 9 -7.72 8.49 12.50
N GLY A 10 -7.56 7.17 12.65
CA GLY A 10 -8.07 6.38 13.75
C GLY A 10 -6.89 5.75 14.50
N ARG A 11 -7.04 5.54 15.80
CA ARG A 11 -6.03 4.85 16.62
C ARG A 11 -6.13 3.35 16.37
N GLU A 12 -5.62 2.87 15.24
CA GLU A 12 -5.51 1.44 14.95
C GLU A 12 -4.10 0.94 15.29
N PRO A 13 -3.89 0.24 16.43
CA PRO A 13 -2.59 -0.37 16.75
C PRO A 13 -2.22 -1.50 15.77
N SER A 14 -3.15 -1.95 14.93
CA SER A 14 -3.02 -3.13 14.06
C SER A 14 -2.01 -2.98 12.91
N ARG A 15 -1.59 -1.74 12.58
CA ARG A 15 -0.62 -1.46 11.51
C ARG A 15 0.70 -0.90 12.04
N ALA A 16 0.95 -0.98 13.35
CA ALA A 16 2.16 -0.42 13.93
C ALA A 16 3.40 -1.20 13.44
N GLY A 17 4.27 -0.52 12.71
CA GLY A 17 5.56 -1.06 12.25
C GLY A 17 5.50 -2.13 11.15
N ILE A 18 4.40 -2.25 10.42
CA ILE A 18 4.38 -3.14 9.25
C ILE A 18 5.31 -2.52 8.19
N PRO A 19 6.33 -3.23 7.68
CA PRO A 19 7.28 -2.64 6.72
C PRO A 19 6.63 -2.28 5.39
N GLU A 20 5.55 -2.98 5.04
CA GLU A 20 4.84 -2.84 3.78
C GLU A 20 3.37 -3.31 3.91
N TYR A 21 2.43 -2.54 3.37
CA TYR A 21 1.06 -3.01 3.14
C TYR A 21 0.57 -2.64 1.74
N TRP A 22 -0.29 -3.47 1.18
CA TRP A 22 -0.85 -3.30 -0.16
C TRP A 22 -2.36 -3.05 -0.08
N ILE A 23 -2.86 -2.15 -0.93
CA ILE A 23 -4.28 -1.92 -1.14
C ILE A 23 -4.61 -2.33 -2.58
N VAL A 24 -5.58 -3.22 -2.76
CA VAL A 24 -6.10 -3.57 -4.09
C VAL A 24 -7.24 -2.62 -4.41
N ASN A 25 -7.00 -1.70 -5.34
CA ASN A 25 -8.01 -0.81 -5.89
C ASN A 25 -8.68 -1.48 -7.09
N LEU A 26 -9.87 -2.04 -6.84
CA LEU A 26 -10.67 -2.75 -7.85
C LEU A 26 -11.31 -1.83 -8.89
N VAL A 27 -11.51 -0.55 -8.58
CA VAL A 27 -12.12 0.42 -9.49
C VAL A 27 -11.15 0.78 -10.60
N ASP A 28 -9.89 1.01 -10.25
CA ASP A 28 -8.83 1.34 -11.19
C ASP A 28 -8.03 0.11 -11.67
N ALA A 29 -8.39 -1.09 -11.19
CA ALA A 29 -7.67 -2.35 -11.42
C ALA A 29 -6.16 -2.24 -11.13
N LYS A 30 -5.83 -1.66 -9.97
CA LYS A 30 -4.45 -1.37 -9.56
C LYS A 30 -4.18 -1.80 -8.14
N VAL A 31 -2.90 -2.02 -7.83
CA VAL A 31 -2.42 -2.29 -6.49
C VAL A 31 -1.54 -1.14 -6.02
N GLU A 32 -1.92 -0.53 -4.90
CA GLU A 32 -1.20 0.56 -4.26
C GLU A 32 -0.31 0.02 -3.15
N VAL A 33 1.00 0.17 -3.33
CA VAL A 33 2.02 -0.35 -2.41
C VAL A 33 2.52 0.78 -1.50
N TYR A 34 2.32 0.60 -0.20
CA TYR A 34 2.73 1.54 0.83
C TYR A 34 3.89 0.97 1.64
N ARG A 35 4.99 1.72 1.73
CA ARG A 35 6.25 1.33 2.38
C ARG A 35 6.80 2.46 3.25
N GLU A 36 7.93 2.20 3.90
CA GLU A 36 8.67 3.17 4.73
C GLU A 36 7.78 3.76 5.84
N PRO A 37 7.37 2.93 6.82
CA PRO A 37 6.59 3.40 7.94
C PRO A 37 7.37 4.45 8.75
N VAL A 38 6.78 5.63 8.92
CA VAL A 38 7.30 6.71 9.77
C VAL A 38 6.32 6.91 10.93
N GLU A 39 6.82 6.72 12.15
CA GLU A 39 6.05 7.02 13.36
C GLU A 39 5.86 8.53 13.52
N THR A 40 4.63 8.93 13.81
CA THR A 40 4.23 10.32 14.04
C THR A 40 3.35 10.43 15.29
N SER A 41 3.13 11.65 15.77
CA SER A 41 2.24 11.90 16.90
C SER A 41 0.78 11.48 16.67
N GLU A 42 0.36 11.31 15.41
CA GLU A 42 -1.00 10.91 15.03
C GLU A 42 -1.12 9.42 14.64
N GLY A 43 -0.01 8.67 14.58
CA GLY A 43 0.02 7.27 14.14
C GLY A 43 1.19 6.97 13.19
N TRP A 44 0.98 6.09 12.21
CA TRP A 44 2.01 5.72 11.24
C TRP A 44 1.70 6.31 9.86
N LEU A 45 2.68 7.01 9.30
CA LEU A 45 2.66 7.46 7.90
C LEU A 45 3.41 6.47 7.02
N TYR A 46 2.99 6.37 5.78
CA TYR A 46 3.60 5.49 4.80
C TYR A 46 3.75 6.20 3.47
N ARG A 47 4.84 5.92 2.77
CA ARG A 47 5.09 6.40 1.42
C ARG A 47 4.41 5.46 0.42
N LEU A 48 3.56 6.01 -0.44
CA LEU A 48 3.11 5.32 -1.65
C LEU A 48 4.29 5.24 -2.62
N VAL A 49 4.67 4.04 -3.04
CA VAL A 49 5.76 3.86 -4.01
C VAL A 49 5.26 4.24 -5.40
N GLU A 50 4.26 3.52 -5.92
CA GLU A 50 3.56 3.80 -7.18
C GLU A 50 2.43 2.77 -7.38
N PRO A 51 1.26 3.16 -7.92
CA PRO A 51 0.20 2.21 -8.26
C PRO A 51 0.62 1.28 -9.40
N GLN A 52 0.49 -0.03 -9.18
CA GLN A 52 0.88 -1.08 -10.12
C GLN A 52 -0.36 -1.59 -10.86
N GLY A 53 -0.30 -1.67 -12.18
CA GLY A 53 -1.38 -2.16 -13.04
C GLY A 53 -1.33 -3.67 -13.28
N PRO A 54 -2.31 -4.23 -14.01
CA PRO A 54 -2.46 -5.68 -14.19
C PRO A 54 -1.24 -6.38 -14.81
N GLY A 55 -0.49 -5.67 -15.67
CA GLY A 55 0.72 -6.19 -16.31
C GLY A 55 1.97 -6.15 -15.45
N ASP A 56 1.89 -5.52 -14.27
CA ASP A 56 3.02 -5.34 -13.37
C ASP A 56 3.17 -6.51 -12.40
N GLN A 57 4.34 -6.56 -11.78
CA GLN A 57 4.72 -7.56 -10.80
C GLN A 57 5.27 -6.88 -9.56
N ILE A 58 4.83 -7.33 -8.38
CA ILE A 58 5.22 -6.76 -7.11
C ILE A 58 5.99 -7.80 -6.31
N SER A 59 7.17 -7.40 -5.81
CA SER A 59 7.96 -8.22 -4.89
C SER A 59 7.77 -7.72 -3.45
N PRO A 60 7.28 -8.54 -2.51
CA PRO A 60 7.11 -8.16 -1.11
C PRO A 60 8.44 -7.85 -0.44
N LEU A 61 8.48 -6.84 0.43
CA LEU A 61 9.68 -6.52 1.22
C LEU A 61 10.09 -7.66 2.15
N SER A 62 9.12 -8.41 2.69
CA SER A 62 9.38 -9.53 3.60
C SER A 62 10.03 -10.73 2.90
N VAL A 63 9.79 -10.89 1.60
CA VAL A 63 10.34 -11.98 0.77
C VAL A 63 10.68 -11.43 -0.63
N PRO A 64 11.82 -10.74 -0.80
CA PRO A 64 12.15 -10.07 -2.06
C PRO A 64 12.36 -11.02 -3.26
N ALA A 65 12.58 -12.31 -2.99
CA ALA A 65 12.68 -13.35 -4.02
C ALA A 65 11.32 -13.85 -4.52
N ALA A 66 10.23 -13.54 -3.81
CA ALA A 66 8.88 -13.87 -4.25
C ALA A 66 8.34 -12.74 -5.13
N THR A 67 7.57 -13.11 -6.14
CA THR A 67 6.94 -12.17 -7.07
C THR A 67 5.46 -12.50 -7.16
N VAL A 68 4.61 -11.48 -7.01
CA VAL A 68 3.17 -11.58 -7.13
C VAL A 68 2.75 -10.79 -8.37
N ALA A 69 2.08 -11.45 -9.32
CA ALA A 69 1.52 -10.75 -10.46
C ALA A 69 0.30 -9.95 -10.01
N VAL A 70 0.21 -8.68 -10.43
CA VAL A 70 -0.94 -7.85 -10.07
C VAL A 70 -2.24 -8.45 -10.60
N SER A 71 -2.21 -9.06 -11.80
CA SER A 71 -3.35 -9.77 -12.36
C SER A 71 -3.92 -10.88 -11.45
N ASP A 72 -3.10 -11.55 -10.64
CA ASP A 72 -3.59 -12.60 -9.72
C ASP A 72 -4.34 -12.03 -8.50
N LEU A 73 -4.18 -10.72 -8.24
CA LEU A 73 -4.82 -10.01 -7.13
C LEU A 73 -6.11 -9.29 -7.55
N LEU A 74 -6.43 -9.32 -8.84
CA LEU A 74 -7.59 -8.67 -9.42
C LEU A 74 -8.64 -9.73 -9.83
N PRO A 75 -9.94 -9.38 -9.79
CA PRO A 75 -11.03 -10.29 -10.16
C PRO A 75 -11.15 -10.54 -11.68
#